data_AF-A0A1Q3PKJ3-F1
#
_entry.id   AF-A0A1Q3PKJ3-F1
#
_cell.length_a   1.000
_cell.length_b   1.000
_cell.length_c   1.000
_cell.angle_alpha   90.00
_cell.angle_beta   90.00
_cell.angle_gamma   90.00
#
_symmetry.space_group_name_H-M   'P 1'
#
loop_
_entity.id
_entity.type
_entity.pdbx_description
1 polymer ?
#
loop_
_entity_poly.entity_id
_entity_poly.type
_entity_poly.pdbx_seq_one_letter_code
_entity_poly.pdbx_strand_id
1 'polypeptide(L)'
;MNDLFPEAPDMTESPLAAPPAYLSLMQSVSHELRSTFGVISGLHSLLPLASGEAEREDMFNRLHNNTEYAVQLFTDLEDYCAMETGPMRVEPTSFRLAGAFENVRKKMRTMLQRRNTTVLLSGDSELLVTCDEEKIRRVLKNIIFHLACMVRTQAIEIGWEKHATTWTITIAYSGDALPGWLFMPGEEPGEQNMGRNISLLMVHRLMSLLNGEIYGGTDDGRQWISLQFPQ
;
A
#
# COMPACT_ATOMS: atom_id res chain seq x y z
N MET A 1 -53.20 4.55 43.49
CA MET A 1 -52.26 3.41 43.57
C MET A 1 -52.40 2.66 42.26
N ASN A 2 -51.75 3.15 41.23
CA ASN A 2 -51.89 2.69 39.85
C ASN A 2 -50.53 2.95 39.18
N ASP A 3 -49.55 2.11 39.48
CA ASP A 3 -48.21 2.14 38.92
C ASP A 3 -47.79 0.69 38.63
N LEU A 4 -47.01 0.50 37.56
CA LEU A 4 -46.43 -0.74 37.01
C LEU A 4 -47.09 -1.24 35.72
N PHE A 5 -47.08 -0.40 34.68
CA PHE A 5 -46.67 -0.88 33.37
C PHE A 5 -45.19 -0.51 33.20
N PRO A 6 -44.26 -1.46 32.97
CA PRO A 6 -42.92 -1.09 32.55
C PRO A 6 -43.02 -0.51 31.14
N GLU A 7 -42.51 0.72 30.99
CA GLU A 7 -42.29 1.36 29.69
C GLU A 7 -41.48 0.41 28.79
N ALA A 8 -41.85 0.37 27.51
CA ALA A 8 -41.12 -0.36 26.49
C ALA A 8 -39.63 0.05 26.53
N PRO A 9 -38.69 -0.89 26.33
CA PRO A 9 -37.28 -0.53 26.30
C PRO A 9 -37.06 0.50 25.20
N ASP A 10 -36.53 1.64 25.63
CA ASP A 10 -36.02 2.73 24.82
C ASP A 10 -35.18 2.16 23.67
N MET A 11 -35.67 2.34 22.43
CA MET A 11 -34.93 2.07 21.20
C MET A 11 -33.91 3.18 20.98
N THR A 12 -33.04 3.38 21.97
CA THR A 12 -31.77 4.06 21.74
C THR A 12 -30.96 3.15 20.83
N GLU A 13 -30.92 3.52 19.56
CA GLU A 13 -29.94 3.04 18.60
C GLU A 13 -28.57 3.03 19.27
N SER A 14 -28.13 1.83 19.66
CA SER A 14 -26.74 1.59 19.97
C SER A 14 -25.96 2.00 18.73
N PRO A 15 -24.99 2.93 18.80
CA PRO A 15 -24.20 3.26 17.64
C PRO A 15 -23.54 1.96 17.22
N LEU A 16 -23.87 1.47 16.02
CA LEU A 16 -23.23 0.33 15.38
C LEU A 16 -21.73 0.49 15.58
N ALA A 17 -21.17 -0.25 16.52
CA ALA A 17 -19.74 -0.25 16.74
C ALA A 17 -19.12 -0.66 15.42
N ALA A 18 -18.27 0.20 14.85
CA ALA A 18 -17.50 -0.14 13.67
C ALA A 18 -16.87 -1.53 13.90
N PRO A 19 -16.94 -2.46 12.92
CA PRO A 19 -16.38 -3.77 13.11
C PRO A 19 -14.90 -3.64 13.47
N PRO A 20 -14.38 -4.53 14.33
CA PRO A 20 -12.97 -4.58 14.67
C PRO A 20 -12.09 -4.41 13.42
N ALA A 21 -11.02 -3.60 13.51
CA ALA A 21 -10.10 -3.30 12.39
C ALA A 21 -9.66 -4.56 11.62
N TYR A 22 -9.48 -5.68 12.32
CA TYR A 22 -9.21 -7.00 11.76
C TYR A 22 -10.28 -7.51 10.77
N LEU A 23 -11.57 -7.33 11.07
CA LEU A 23 -12.66 -7.76 10.18
C LEU A 23 -12.69 -6.91 8.90
N SER A 24 -12.49 -5.60 9.03
CA SER A 24 -12.43 -4.69 7.88
C SER A 24 -11.24 -5.03 6.97
N LEU A 25 -10.07 -5.33 7.54
CA LEU A 25 -8.92 -5.84 6.77
C LEU A 25 -9.25 -7.16 6.04
N MET A 26 -9.84 -8.13 6.74
CA MET A 26 -10.18 -9.41 6.14
C MET A 26 -11.15 -9.24 4.96
N GLN A 27 -12.09 -8.31 5.07
CA GLN A 27 -12.97 -7.93 3.97
C GLN A 27 -12.16 -7.35 2.80
N SER A 28 -11.26 -6.40 3.05
CA SER A 28 -10.39 -5.80 2.02
C SER A 28 -9.60 -6.85 1.24
N VAL A 29 -8.88 -7.71 1.96
CA VAL A 29 -8.08 -8.79 1.35
C VAL A 29 -8.98 -9.74 0.58
N SER A 30 -10.12 -10.12 1.14
CA SER A 30 -11.09 -10.99 0.45
C SER A 30 -11.61 -10.36 -0.85
N HIS A 31 -11.84 -9.05 -0.88
CA HIS A 31 -12.26 -8.33 -2.08
C HIS A 31 -11.18 -8.31 -3.16
N GLU A 32 -9.93 -8.02 -2.79
CA GLU A 32 -8.81 -8.02 -3.73
C GLU A 32 -8.49 -9.42 -4.26
N LEU A 33 -8.50 -10.43 -3.40
CA LEU A 33 -8.34 -11.83 -3.80
C LEU A 33 -9.47 -12.24 -4.76
N ARG A 34 -10.72 -11.88 -4.49
CA ARG A 34 -11.84 -12.18 -5.41
C ARG A 34 -11.63 -11.54 -6.78
N SER A 35 -11.16 -10.29 -6.84
CA SER A 35 -10.88 -9.61 -8.10
C SER A 35 -9.75 -10.31 -8.88
N THR A 36 -8.65 -10.61 -8.22
CA THR A 36 -7.45 -11.21 -8.84
C THR A 36 -7.72 -12.65 -9.31
N PHE A 37 -8.36 -13.48 -8.49
CA PHE A 37 -8.79 -14.82 -8.89
C PHE A 37 -9.89 -14.80 -9.96
N GLY A 38 -10.75 -13.77 -9.98
CA GLY A 38 -11.72 -13.55 -11.05
C GLY A 38 -11.05 -13.34 -12.40
N VAL A 39 -10.00 -12.50 -12.45
CA VAL A 39 -9.19 -12.30 -13.66
C VAL A 39 -8.47 -13.57 -14.07
N ILE A 40 -7.85 -14.29 -13.12
CA ILE A 40 -7.17 -15.57 -13.39
C ILE A 40 -8.14 -16.58 -14.01
N SER A 41 -9.32 -16.76 -13.40
CA SER A 41 -10.33 -17.71 -13.87
C SER A 41 -10.88 -17.34 -15.25
N GLY A 42 -11.11 -16.05 -15.49
CA GLY A 42 -11.55 -15.53 -16.78
C GLY A 42 -10.52 -15.77 -17.89
N LEU A 43 -9.26 -15.43 -17.64
CA LEU A 43 -8.17 -15.66 -18.59
C LEU A 43 -7.98 -17.17 -18.87
N HIS A 44 -8.02 -18.01 -17.84
CA HIS A 44 -7.94 -19.47 -18.02
C HIS A 44 -9.08 -20.01 -18.90
N SER A 45 -10.29 -19.48 -18.74
CA SER A 45 -11.47 -19.89 -19.55
C SER A 45 -11.38 -19.43 -21.00
N LEU A 46 -10.74 -18.29 -21.25
CA LEU A 46 -10.54 -17.72 -22.58
C LEU A 46 -9.31 -18.31 -23.29
N LEU A 47 -8.33 -18.86 -22.56
CA LEU A 47 -7.05 -19.30 -23.12
C LEU A 47 -7.19 -20.34 -24.26
N PRO A 48 -8.13 -21.30 -24.21
CA PRO A 48 -8.39 -22.22 -25.33
C PRO A 48 -8.96 -21.54 -26.58
N LEU A 49 -9.53 -20.34 -26.43
CA LEU A 49 -10.17 -19.56 -27.50
C LEU A 49 -9.22 -18.54 -28.13
N ALA A 50 -7.96 -18.47 -27.69
CA ALA A 50 -6.99 -17.52 -28.20
C ALA A 50 -6.76 -17.69 -29.72
N SER A 51 -6.82 -16.58 -30.44
CA SER A 51 -6.74 -16.49 -31.91
C SER A 51 -5.33 -16.68 -32.47
N GLY A 52 -4.30 -16.72 -31.62
CA GLY A 52 -2.91 -16.92 -32.03
C GLY A 52 -1.92 -16.87 -30.87
N GLU A 53 -0.63 -17.03 -31.19
CA GLU A 53 0.45 -17.08 -30.19
C GLU A 53 0.61 -15.76 -29.43
N ALA A 54 0.49 -14.62 -30.11
CA ALA A 54 0.63 -13.31 -29.47
C ALA A 54 -0.45 -13.04 -28.42
N GLU A 55 -1.70 -13.42 -28.69
CA GLU A 55 -2.80 -13.29 -27.72
C GLU A 55 -2.61 -14.26 -26.55
N ARG A 56 -2.20 -15.50 -26.83
CA ARG A 56 -1.89 -16.49 -25.80
C ARG A 56 -0.77 -16.01 -24.87
N GLU A 57 0.29 -15.44 -25.42
CA GLU A 57 1.41 -14.89 -24.66
C GLU A 57 0.98 -13.68 -23.81
N ASP A 58 0.16 -12.77 -24.32
CA ASP A 58 -0.44 -11.69 -23.49
C ASP A 58 -1.25 -12.27 -22.32
N MET A 59 -2.09 -13.26 -22.58
CA MET A 59 -2.91 -13.90 -21.56
C MET A 59 -2.06 -14.61 -20.50
N PHE A 60 -0.99 -15.31 -20.90
CA PHE A 60 -0.04 -15.93 -19.96
C PHE A 60 0.67 -14.87 -19.11
N ASN A 61 1.14 -13.78 -19.71
CA ASN A 61 1.75 -12.69 -18.98
C ASN A 61 0.77 -12.08 -17.97
N ARG A 62 -0.49 -11.90 -18.34
CA ARG A 62 -1.54 -11.40 -17.43
C ARG A 62 -1.87 -12.40 -16.32
N LEU A 63 -1.92 -13.70 -16.60
CA LEU A 63 -2.11 -14.77 -15.60
C LEU A 63 -0.98 -14.77 -14.57
N HIS A 64 0.27 -14.76 -15.05
CA HIS A 64 1.47 -14.72 -14.21
C HIS A 64 1.45 -13.47 -13.32
N ASN A 65 1.21 -12.31 -13.92
CA ASN A 65 1.14 -11.03 -13.22
C ASN A 65 0.04 -10.96 -12.13
N ASN A 66 -1.13 -11.57 -12.36
CA ASN A 66 -2.18 -11.63 -11.34
C ASN A 66 -1.84 -12.63 -10.24
N THR A 67 -1.16 -13.72 -10.57
CA THR A 67 -0.69 -14.70 -9.59
C THR A 67 0.37 -14.11 -8.66
N GLU A 68 1.36 -13.39 -9.21
CA GLU A 68 2.36 -12.68 -8.39
C GLU A 68 1.70 -11.63 -7.49
N TYR A 69 0.67 -10.94 -7.99
CA TYR A 69 -0.07 -9.99 -7.17
C TYR A 69 -0.80 -10.67 -6.01
N ALA A 70 -1.50 -11.80 -6.27
CA ALA A 70 -2.16 -12.57 -5.23
C ALA A 70 -1.18 -13.07 -4.16
N VAL A 71 0.02 -13.52 -4.54
CA VAL A 71 1.09 -13.91 -3.59
C VAL A 71 1.53 -12.71 -2.73
N GLN A 72 1.67 -11.52 -3.32
CA GLN A 72 2.00 -10.33 -2.55
C GLN A 72 0.89 -9.93 -1.58
N LEU A 73 -0.39 -10.11 -1.94
CA LEU A 73 -1.50 -9.87 -1.00
C LEU A 73 -1.44 -10.77 0.23
N PHE A 74 -1.11 -12.05 0.05
CA PHE A 74 -0.89 -12.96 1.18
C PHE A 74 0.31 -12.52 2.02
N THR A 75 1.40 -12.13 1.37
CA THR A 75 2.59 -11.60 2.06
C THR A 75 2.21 -10.39 2.90
N ASP A 76 1.51 -9.41 2.32
CA ASP A 76 1.08 -8.18 2.99
C ASP A 76 0.12 -8.49 4.16
N LEU A 77 -0.70 -9.53 4.05
CA LEU A 77 -1.60 -9.97 5.11
C LEU A 77 -0.85 -10.60 6.28
N GLU A 78 0.10 -11.51 6.01
CA GLU A 78 0.96 -12.08 7.04
C GLU A 78 1.73 -10.97 7.76
N ASP A 79 2.29 -10.06 6.95
CA ASP A 79 3.00 -8.88 7.36
C ASP A 79 2.16 -7.97 8.26
N TYR A 80 0.87 -7.79 7.96
CA TYR A 80 -0.08 -7.04 8.78
C TYR A 80 -0.38 -7.76 10.10
N CYS A 81 -0.71 -9.05 10.04
CA CYS A 81 -1.02 -9.85 11.23
C CYS A 81 0.15 -9.89 12.21
N ALA A 82 1.39 -9.98 11.71
CA ALA A 82 2.59 -9.88 12.53
C ALA A 82 2.71 -8.51 13.24
N MET A 83 2.15 -7.43 12.67
CA MET A 83 2.13 -6.12 13.32
C MET A 83 1.14 -6.01 14.46
N GLU A 84 -0.02 -6.66 14.33
CA GLU A 84 -1.09 -6.56 15.33
C GLU A 84 -0.93 -7.55 16.49
N THR A 85 -0.19 -8.63 16.30
CA THR A 85 -0.05 -9.72 17.30
C THR A 85 1.03 -9.48 18.36
N GLY A 86 1.74 -8.36 18.33
CA GLY A 86 2.72 -8.01 19.37
C GLY A 86 3.16 -6.54 19.35
N PRO A 87 3.89 -6.07 20.37
CA PRO A 87 4.46 -4.74 20.36
C PRO A 87 5.53 -4.69 19.25
N MET A 88 5.18 -4.18 18.08
CA MET A 88 6.14 -3.95 17.01
C MET A 88 7.13 -2.89 17.48
N ARG A 89 8.32 -3.31 17.92
CA ARG A 89 9.39 -2.40 18.28
C ARG A 89 9.92 -1.74 17.01
N VAL A 90 10.02 -0.43 17.05
CA VAL A 90 10.83 0.33 16.10
C VAL A 90 12.27 0.13 16.52
N GLU A 91 13.11 -0.34 15.59
CA GLU A 91 14.52 -0.58 15.83
C GLU A 91 15.33 0.46 15.03
N PRO A 92 15.47 1.70 15.57
CA PRO A 92 16.15 2.76 14.85
C PRO A 92 17.63 2.43 14.70
N THR A 93 18.11 2.54 13.47
CA THR A 93 19.51 2.39 13.08
C THR A 93 19.92 3.60 12.26
N SER A 94 21.21 3.90 12.22
CA SER A 94 21.75 4.93 11.33
C SER A 94 22.12 4.30 10.00
N PHE A 95 21.55 4.81 8.90
CA PHE A 95 21.77 4.27 7.57
C PHE A 95 21.66 5.36 6.50
N ARG A 96 22.22 5.09 5.31
CA ARG A 96 22.13 5.98 4.14
C ARG A 96 20.87 5.66 3.35
N LEU A 97 20.01 6.65 3.10
CA LEU A 97 18.78 6.48 2.32
C LEU A 97 19.06 5.91 0.92
N ALA A 98 20.09 6.42 0.25
CA ALA A 98 20.50 5.95 -1.08
C ALA A 98 20.76 4.44 -1.14
N GLY A 99 21.44 3.90 -0.12
CA GLY A 99 21.73 2.46 -0.02
C GLY A 99 20.47 1.62 0.21
N ALA A 100 19.59 2.08 1.10
CA ALA A 100 18.32 1.43 1.38
C ALA A 100 17.41 1.39 0.15
N PHE A 101 17.30 2.50 -0.58
CA PHE A 101 16.42 2.60 -1.76
C PHE A 101 16.98 1.83 -2.95
N GLU A 102 18.30 1.84 -3.15
CA GLU A 102 18.93 1.01 -4.17
C GLU A 102 18.75 -0.49 -3.88
N ASN A 103 18.74 -0.89 -2.61
CA ASN A 103 18.43 -2.27 -2.21
C ASN A 103 17.00 -2.65 -2.63
N VAL A 104 16.02 -1.79 -2.36
CA VAL A 104 14.62 -1.99 -2.77
C VAL A 104 14.51 -2.09 -4.29
N ARG A 105 15.10 -1.13 -5.03
CA ARG A 105 15.10 -1.12 -6.50
C ARG A 105 15.70 -2.39 -7.09
N LYS A 106 16.84 -2.87 -6.55
CA LYS A 106 17.49 -4.12 -6.97
C LYS A 106 16.61 -5.35 -6.71
N LYS A 107 16.03 -5.46 -5.52
CA LYS A 107 15.14 -6.59 -5.15
C LYS A 107 13.88 -6.63 -6.01
N MET A 108 13.35 -5.47 -6.43
CA MET A 108 12.15 -5.37 -7.25
C MET A 108 12.42 -5.39 -8.76
N ARG A 109 13.68 -5.49 -9.20
CA ARG A 109 14.09 -5.35 -10.60
C ARG A 109 13.29 -6.25 -11.56
N THR A 110 13.15 -7.54 -11.25
CA THR A 110 12.45 -8.49 -12.13
C THR A 110 10.98 -8.13 -12.28
N MET A 111 10.31 -7.76 -11.19
CA MET A 111 8.91 -7.32 -11.21
C MET A 111 8.75 -6.03 -12.04
N LEU A 112 9.60 -5.04 -11.77
CA LEU A 112 9.59 -3.75 -12.48
C LEU A 112 9.80 -3.92 -13.99
N GLN A 113 10.73 -4.79 -14.40
CA GLN A 113 10.96 -5.12 -15.82
C GLN A 113 9.73 -5.74 -16.49
N ARG A 114 9.07 -6.69 -15.81
CA ARG A 114 7.83 -7.31 -16.34
C ARG A 114 6.66 -6.34 -16.44
N ARG A 115 6.60 -5.36 -15.53
CA ARG A 115 5.57 -4.31 -15.55
C ARG A 115 5.91 -3.14 -16.47
N ASN A 116 7.07 -3.15 -17.12
CA ASN A 116 7.59 -2.03 -17.91
C ASN A 116 7.61 -0.71 -17.11
N THR A 117 7.99 -0.81 -15.83
CA THR A 117 8.08 0.32 -14.90
C THR A 117 9.54 0.61 -14.57
N THR A 118 9.96 1.86 -14.73
CA THR A 118 11.31 2.32 -14.36
C THR A 118 11.25 3.08 -13.04
N VAL A 119 12.22 2.85 -12.16
CA VAL A 119 12.40 3.59 -10.91
C VAL A 119 13.66 4.42 -10.99
N LEU A 120 13.52 5.73 -10.87
CA LEU A 120 14.61 6.70 -10.83
C LEU A 120 14.82 7.16 -9.38
N LEU A 121 16.06 7.13 -8.91
CA LEU A 121 16.44 7.54 -7.57
C LEU A 121 17.27 8.82 -7.67
N SER A 122 16.90 9.85 -6.90
CA SER A 122 17.60 11.13 -6.86
C SER A 122 17.65 11.66 -5.43
N GLY A 123 18.79 12.19 -5.00
CA GLY A 123 18.97 12.75 -3.67
C GLY A 123 20.42 12.68 -3.22
N ASP A 124 20.70 13.22 -2.04
CA ASP A 124 22.04 13.19 -1.46
C ASP A 124 22.44 11.75 -1.08
N SER A 125 23.50 11.24 -1.70
CA SER A 125 23.98 9.87 -1.50
C SER A 125 24.56 9.63 -0.10
N GLU A 126 25.02 10.68 0.57
CA GLU A 126 25.64 10.63 1.90
C GLU A 126 24.67 10.96 3.04
N LEU A 127 23.40 11.25 2.71
CA LEU A 127 22.39 11.61 3.70
C LEU A 127 22.10 10.41 4.62
N LEU A 128 22.53 10.58 5.88
CA LEU A 128 22.29 9.67 7.00
C LEU A 128 21.04 10.08 7.77
N VAL A 129 20.18 9.11 8.04
CA VAL A 129 18.99 9.22 8.89
C VAL A 129 19.08 8.22 10.03
N THR A 130 18.37 8.51 11.13
CA THR A 130 18.18 7.57 12.24
C THR A 130 16.72 7.12 12.23
N CYS A 131 16.46 5.93 11.71
CA CYS A 131 15.10 5.39 11.60
C CYS A 131 15.17 3.86 11.51
N ASP A 132 14.03 3.19 11.46
CA ASP A 132 14.00 1.75 11.20
C ASP A 132 14.11 1.49 9.70
N GLU A 133 15.30 1.09 9.26
CA GLU A 133 15.61 0.87 7.84
C GLU A 133 14.68 -0.17 7.21
N GLU A 134 14.32 -1.22 7.95
CA GLU A 134 13.47 -2.31 7.43
C GLU A 134 12.07 -1.80 7.12
N LYS A 135 11.49 -1.04 8.05
CA LYS A 135 10.15 -0.45 7.90
C LYS A 135 10.14 0.59 6.79
N ILE A 136 11.19 1.42 6.66
CA ILE A 136 11.31 2.38 5.54
C ILE A 136 11.38 1.67 4.20
N ARG A 137 12.20 0.61 4.07
CA ARG A 137 12.25 -0.20 2.85
C ARG A 137 10.90 -0.84 2.53
N ARG A 138 10.14 -1.24 3.55
CA ARG A 138 8.80 -1.83 3.39
C ARG A 138 7.76 -0.81 2.94
N VAL A 139 7.77 0.41 3.51
CA VAL A 139 6.96 1.54 3.01
C VAL A 139 7.22 1.76 1.52
N LEU A 140 8.50 1.86 1.15
CA LEU A 140 8.85 2.12 -0.25
C LEU A 140 8.45 0.97 -1.18
N LYS A 141 8.71 -0.28 -0.77
CA LYS A 141 8.31 -1.48 -1.52
C LYS A 141 6.80 -1.48 -1.79
N ASN A 142 5.98 -1.20 -0.78
CA ASN A 142 4.52 -1.23 -0.91
C ASN A 142 4.00 -0.14 -1.85
N ILE A 143 4.56 1.07 -1.79
CA ILE A 143 4.20 2.15 -2.72
C ILE A 143 4.61 1.79 -4.14
N ILE A 144 5.88 1.39 -4.37
CA ILE A 144 6.37 1.01 -5.72
C ILE A 144 5.52 -0.13 -6.30
N PHE A 145 5.21 -1.14 -5.48
CA PHE A 145 4.41 -2.28 -5.90
C PHE A 145 3.02 -1.86 -6.33
N HIS A 146 2.35 -1.02 -5.52
CA HIS A 146 1.02 -0.50 -5.85
C HIS A 146 1.04 0.34 -7.14
N LEU A 147 2.02 1.24 -7.28
CA LEU A 147 2.17 2.08 -8.47
C LEU A 147 2.45 1.25 -9.74
N ALA A 148 3.27 0.20 -9.66
CA ALA A 148 3.59 -0.64 -10.81
C ALA A 148 2.46 -1.62 -11.18
N CYS A 149 1.75 -2.19 -10.19
CA CYS A 149 0.78 -3.25 -10.43
C CYS A 149 -0.66 -2.74 -10.61
N MET A 150 -1.07 -1.76 -9.80
CA MET A 150 -2.44 -1.23 -9.79
C MET A 150 -2.56 0.00 -10.68
N VAL A 151 -1.78 1.06 -10.40
CA VAL A 151 -1.75 2.28 -11.22
C VAL A 151 -1.15 2.01 -12.60
N ARG A 152 -0.25 1.02 -12.71
CA ARG A 152 0.45 0.63 -13.95
C ARG A 152 1.26 1.77 -14.55
N THR A 153 1.89 2.56 -13.69
CA THR A 153 2.76 3.64 -14.13
C THR A 153 4.02 3.08 -14.79
N GLN A 154 4.55 3.81 -15.77
CA GLN A 154 5.79 3.43 -16.48
C GLN A 154 7.03 4.02 -15.82
N ALA A 155 6.88 5.05 -14.98
CA ALA A 155 7.98 5.75 -14.34
C ALA A 155 7.62 6.18 -12.92
N ILE A 156 8.51 5.91 -11.99
CA ILE A 156 8.42 6.34 -10.59
C ILE A 156 9.73 7.07 -10.27
N GLU A 157 9.63 8.34 -9.90
CA GLU A 157 10.75 9.18 -9.49
C GLU A 157 10.74 9.29 -7.97
N ILE A 158 11.83 8.88 -7.32
CA ILE A 158 11.96 8.89 -5.86
C ILE A 158 13.10 9.85 -5.48
N GLY A 159 12.71 10.95 -4.85
CA GLY A 159 13.55 11.98 -4.26
C GLY A 159 13.75 11.76 -2.76
N TRP A 160 14.86 12.21 -2.19
CA TRP A 160 14.95 12.40 -0.73
C TRP A 160 15.81 13.60 -0.36
N GLU A 161 15.41 14.28 0.70
CA GLU A 161 16.02 15.52 1.18
C GLU A 161 15.99 15.59 2.71
N LYS A 162 16.93 16.33 3.29
CA LYS A 162 17.00 16.60 4.72
C LYS A 162 16.77 18.09 4.97
N HIS A 163 15.86 18.38 5.89
CA HIS A 163 15.54 19.72 6.36
C HIS A 163 16.07 19.92 7.78
N ALA A 164 15.84 21.11 8.36
CA ALA A 164 16.37 21.46 9.68
C ALA A 164 15.90 20.51 10.79
N THR A 165 14.63 20.08 10.77
CA THR A 165 14.00 19.28 11.83
C THR A 165 13.44 17.94 11.34
N THR A 166 13.39 17.74 10.02
CA THR A 166 12.75 16.59 9.39
C THR A 166 13.57 16.13 8.19
N TRP A 167 13.22 14.98 7.65
CA TRP A 167 13.68 14.53 6.35
C TRP A 167 12.50 13.96 5.57
N THR A 168 12.57 14.05 4.24
CA THR A 168 11.45 13.77 3.36
C THR A 168 11.84 12.79 2.26
N ILE A 169 10.92 11.89 1.90
CA ILE A 169 10.97 11.08 0.68
C ILE A 169 9.85 11.57 -0.23
N THR A 170 10.20 12.02 -1.43
CA THR A 170 9.24 12.46 -2.44
C THR A 170 9.10 11.37 -3.49
N ILE A 171 7.88 11.01 -3.88
CA ILE A 171 7.61 10.01 -4.91
C ILE A 171 6.69 10.65 -5.94
N ALA A 172 7.17 10.83 -7.17
CA ALA A 172 6.39 11.36 -8.27
C ALA A 172 6.13 10.27 -9.33
N TYR A 173 4.93 10.28 -9.91
CA TYR A 173 4.52 9.29 -10.90
C TYR A 173 3.42 9.84 -11.82
N SER A 174 3.21 9.17 -12.95
CA SER A 174 2.10 9.47 -13.87
C SER A 174 1.02 8.38 -13.78
N GLY A 175 -0.25 8.78 -13.72
CA GLY A 175 -1.39 7.87 -13.63
C GLY A 175 -2.45 8.37 -12.66
N ASP A 176 -3.34 7.45 -12.26
CA ASP A 176 -4.44 7.74 -11.36
C ASP A 176 -3.94 8.14 -9.96
N ALA A 177 -4.66 9.06 -9.32
CA ALA A 177 -4.37 9.47 -7.95
C ALA A 177 -4.56 8.31 -6.98
N LEU A 178 -3.70 8.25 -5.95
CA LEU A 178 -3.90 7.32 -4.85
C LEU A 178 -5.16 7.67 -4.05
N PRO A 179 -5.76 6.70 -3.33
CA PRO A 179 -6.94 6.95 -2.52
C PRO A 179 -6.71 8.05 -1.49
N GLY A 180 -7.65 9.01 -1.41
CA GLY A 180 -7.51 10.19 -0.53
C GLY A 180 -7.34 9.86 0.96
N TRP A 181 -7.90 8.73 1.41
CA TRP A 181 -7.76 8.26 2.79
C TRP A 181 -6.30 7.98 3.18
N LEU A 182 -5.41 7.69 2.23
CA LEU A 182 -4.00 7.44 2.50
C LEU A 182 -3.32 8.67 3.14
N PHE A 183 -3.84 9.87 2.86
CA PHE A 183 -3.29 11.15 3.29
C PHE A 183 -4.00 11.74 4.51
N MET A 184 -4.97 11.02 5.09
CA MET A 184 -5.73 11.51 6.25
C MET A 184 -5.00 11.15 7.56
N PRO A 185 -4.75 12.12 8.46
CA PRO A 185 -4.12 11.87 9.74
C PRO A 185 -5.07 11.16 10.72
N GLY A 186 -4.55 10.21 11.48
CA GLY A 186 -5.16 9.73 12.73
C GLY A 186 -6.40 8.82 12.64
N GLU A 187 -7.01 8.63 11.47
CA GLU A 187 -8.14 7.71 11.32
C GLU A 187 -7.81 6.58 10.33
N GLU A 188 -8.03 5.33 10.77
CA GLU A 188 -8.13 4.21 9.84
C GLU A 188 -9.32 4.48 8.90
N PRO A 189 -9.21 4.16 7.59
CA PRO A 189 -10.29 4.44 6.65
C PRO A 189 -11.59 3.77 7.10
N GLY A 190 -12.70 4.52 7.13
CA GLY A 190 -14.02 3.92 7.34
C GLY A 190 -14.33 2.81 6.32
N GLU A 191 -15.16 1.83 6.69
CA GLU A 191 -15.46 0.58 5.95
C GLU A 191 -15.61 0.74 4.43
N GLN A 192 -16.21 1.86 3.98
CA GLN A 192 -16.49 2.13 2.57
C GLN A 192 -15.23 2.41 1.73
N ASN A 193 -14.14 2.86 2.37
CA ASN A 193 -12.86 3.20 1.73
C ASN A 193 -11.80 2.09 1.89
N MET A 194 -12.00 1.20 2.86
CA MET A 194 -11.06 0.14 3.23
C MET A 194 -11.06 -1.02 2.21
N GLY A 195 -12.13 -1.18 1.42
CA GLY A 195 -12.34 -2.35 0.55
C GLY A 195 -11.36 -2.57 -0.62
N ARG A 196 -10.30 -1.74 -0.76
CA ARG A 196 -9.28 -1.86 -1.80
C ARG A 196 -7.94 -1.33 -1.26
N ASN A 197 -6.89 -2.14 -1.31
CA ASN A 197 -5.45 -1.81 -1.19
C ASN A 197 -4.78 -2.08 0.17
N ILE A 198 -4.68 -3.35 0.59
CA ILE A 198 -3.88 -3.76 1.77
C ILE A 198 -2.45 -3.20 1.76
N SER A 199 -1.79 -3.15 0.59
CA SER A 199 -0.43 -2.62 0.48
C SER A 199 -0.35 -1.14 0.89
N LEU A 200 -1.37 -0.34 0.59
CA LEU A 200 -1.44 1.06 1.00
C LEU A 200 -1.86 1.22 2.46
N LEU A 201 -2.70 0.31 2.98
CA LEU A 201 -3.01 0.27 4.40
C LEU A 201 -1.72 0.00 5.22
N MET A 202 -0.84 -0.85 4.70
CA MET A 202 0.47 -1.09 5.30
C MET A 202 1.37 0.14 5.29
N VAL A 203 1.32 0.95 4.23
CA VAL A 203 2.01 2.24 4.20
C VAL A 203 1.50 3.14 5.32
N HIS A 204 0.19 3.33 5.42
CA HIS A 204 -0.42 4.19 6.46
C HIS A 204 -0.05 3.74 7.89
N ARG A 205 -0.11 2.42 8.15
CA ARG A 205 0.24 1.85 9.46
C ARG A 205 1.72 2.01 9.79
N LEU A 206 2.61 1.76 8.82
CA LEU A 206 4.05 1.93 9.02
C LEU A 206 4.44 3.40 9.21
N MET A 207 3.81 4.33 8.47
CA MET A 207 4.01 5.76 8.68
C MET A 207 3.62 6.17 10.10
N SER A 208 2.45 5.73 10.56
CA SER A 208 1.99 5.98 11.94
C SER A 208 2.98 5.42 12.97
N LEU A 209 3.49 4.21 12.77
CA LEU A 209 4.46 3.58 13.67
C LEU A 209 5.81 4.30 13.71
N LEU A 210 6.23 4.89 12.59
CA LEU A 210 7.48 5.64 12.45
C LEU A 210 7.34 7.11 12.86
N ASN A 211 6.19 7.51 13.41
CA ASN A 211 5.84 8.91 13.68
C ASN A 211 6.00 9.82 12.44
N GLY A 212 5.79 9.25 11.26
CA GLY A 212 5.87 9.95 9.99
C GLY A 212 4.50 10.42 9.52
N GLU A 213 4.51 11.44 8.67
CA GLU A 213 3.33 12.01 8.03
C GLU A 213 3.39 11.76 6.51
N ILE A 214 2.23 11.53 5.91
CA ILE A 214 2.10 11.26 4.48
C ILE A 214 1.20 12.32 3.84
N TYR A 215 1.73 12.94 2.80
CA TYR A 215 1.07 13.98 2.01
C TYR A 215 1.00 13.55 0.56
N GLY A 216 0.04 14.08 -0.18
CA GLY A 216 -0.06 13.82 -1.60
C GLY A 216 -0.78 14.95 -2.32
N GLY A 217 -0.58 14.98 -3.63
CA GLY A 217 -1.20 15.98 -4.49
C GLY A 217 -0.93 15.70 -5.95
N THR A 218 -1.41 16.62 -6.78
CA THR A 218 -1.16 16.63 -8.22
C THR A 218 -0.50 17.95 -8.58
N ASP A 219 0.57 17.90 -9.36
CA ASP A 219 1.25 19.07 -9.92
C ASP A 219 1.55 18.83 -11.40
N ASP A 220 1.18 19.79 -12.26
CA ASP A 220 1.30 19.72 -13.72
C ASP A 220 0.89 18.36 -14.36
N GLY A 221 -0.22 17.79 -13.87
CA GLY A 221 -0.74 16.49 -14.34
C GLY A 221 0.05 15.25 -13.87
N ARG A 222 1.10 15.43 -13.06
CA ARG A 222 1.82 14.36 -12.34
C ARG A 222 1.32 14.26 -10.90
N GLN A 223 1.20 13.04 -10.42
CA GLN A 223 0.87 12.78 -9.03
C GLN A 223 2.15 12.76 -8.20
N TRP A 224 2.08 13.22 -6.96
CA TRP A 224 3.19 13.16 -6.02
C TRP A 224 2.74 12.73 -4.63
N ILE A 225 3.65 12.09 -3.90
CA ILE A 225 3.53 11.67 -2.51
C ILE A 225 4.75 12.20 -1.77
N SER A 226 4.58 12.77 -0.58
CA SER A 226 5.68 13.16 0.30
C SER A 226 5.54 12.42 1.63
N LEU A 227 6.57 11.67 2.00
CA LEU A 227 6.69 10.99 3.28
C LEU A 227 7.65 11.81 4.15
N GLN A 228 7.14 12.38 5.22
CA GLN A 228 7.90 13.23 6.12
C GLN A 228 8.16 12.50 7.43
N PHE A 229 9.39 12.53 7.91
CA PHE A 229 9.81 11.87 9.14
C PHE A 229 10.55 12.85 10.05
N PRO A 230 10.42 12.70 11.38
CA PRO A 230 11.26 13.43 12.33
C PRO A 230 12.73 13.00 12.20
N GLN A 231 13.64 13.90 12.54
CA GLN A 231 15.07 13.60 12.67
C GLN A 231 15.41 12.71 13.87
#